data_AF-A0A397VTF8-F1
#
_entry.id   AF-A0A397VTF8-F1
#
_cell.length_a   1.000
_cell.length_b   1.000
_cell.length_c   1.000
_cell.angle_alpha   90.00
_cell.angle_beta   90.00
_cell.angle_gamma   90.00
#
_symmetry.space_group_name_H-M   'P 1'
#
loop_
_entity.id
_entity.type
_entity.pdbx_description
1 polymer ?
#
loop_
_entity_poly.entity_id
_entity_poly.type
_entity_poly.pdbx_seq_one_letter_code
_entity_poly.pdbx_strand_id
1 'polypeptide(L)'
;LRTQIEQFEDEKKGLIEQEREVLDLKTKLEQVQDEKKQLEVQHQSLIAKLANFKTSIADKLKTDMVSNEIDKLNQNNQELLNTISQLQSELSMSRNEHDSMSQRLQTLETHLYEVQHQTSQELSEKDNIIRDLQINLERSEREREDAGVSAMELKSAKDELLSRIKHLEREIETLKYEKEALRVEKNSESESLANLQSVLEEFEAAKQSEIREAIEGIQRRLSTSSKELAEFKERALLAENQLTQIKEGIGRTTQYEKEIKEKNLLIGKLRHEAVILNEHLTEALRRMREESSENNVDKRLITNLLIAFFNTPRGDSKRFEILQLMANMLQWTEEQKEQVGLIRKAA
;
A
#
# COMPACT_ATOMS: atom_id res chain seq x y z
N LEU A 1 122.79 168.38 -155.16
CA LEU A 1 121.87 168.87 -154.09
C LEU A 1 120.89 167.73 -153.81
N ARG A 2 121.18 166.66 -153.05
CA ARG A 2 121.78 166.52 -151.70
C ARG A 2 120.93 167.02 -150.53
N THR A 3 119.64 167.30 -150.74
CA THR A 3 118.73 167.73 -149.65
C THR A 3 117.28 167.27 -149.82
N GLN A 4 116.99 166.34 -150.73
CA GLN A 4 115.66 165.69 -150.83
C GLN A 4 115.75 164.16 -150.92
N ILE A 5 116.91 163.65 -150.49
CA ILE A 5 117.12 162.28 -150.01
C ILE A 5 116.67 162.16 -148.54
N GLU A 6 116.20 163.23 -147.88
CA GLU A 6 115.97 163.23 -146.42
C GLU A 6 114.51 163.40 -145.96
N GLN A 7 113.54 163.53 -146.88
CA GLN A 7 112.12 163.70 -146.49
C GLN A 7 111.16 162.62 -147.02
N PHE A 8 111.62 161.74 -147.92
CA PHE A 8 110.81 160.62 -148.38
C PHE A 8 111.21 159.27 -147.77
N GLU A 9 112.26 159.24 -146.95
CA GLU A 9 112.64 158.05 -146.17
C GLU A 9 111.89 157.93 -144.82
N ASP A 10 111.22 159.00 -144.36
CA ASP A 10 110.50 159.00 -143.08
C ASP A 10 109.00 158.67 -143.17
N GLU A 11 108.33 158.87 -144.31
CA GLU A 11 106.90 158.52 -144.43
C GLU A 11 106.64 157.04 -144.76
N LYS A 12 107.63 156.29 -145.27
CA LYS A 12 107.43 154.87 -145.63
C LYS A 12 107.61 153.90 -144.45
N LYS A 13 108.27 154.32 -143.37
CA LYS A 13 108.41 153.51 -142.15
C LYS A 13 107.15 153.50 -141.27
N GLY A 14 106.28 154.50 -141.38
CA GLY A 14 105.04 154.57 -140.59
C GLY A 14 103.91 153.61 -141.05
N LEU A 15 103.94 153.14 -142.31
CA LEU A 15 102.89 152.27 -142.85
C LEU A 15 103.10 150.78 -142.56
N ILE A 16 104.30 150.37 -142.14
CA ILE A 16 104.61 148.96 -141.85
C ILE A 16 104.24 148.57 -140.40
N GLU A 17 104.04 149.55 -139.51
CA GLU A 17 103.63 149.30 -138.11
C GLU A 17 102.11 149.06 -137.98
N GLN A 18 101.27 149.68 -138.84
CA GLN A 18 99.81 149.59 -138.73
C GLN A 18 99.19 148.29 -139.29
N GLU A 19 99.84 147.62 -140.25
CA GLU A 19 99.32 146.33 -140.76
C GLU A 19 99.54 145.15 -139.79
N ARG A 20 100.47 145.28 -138.83
CA ARG A 20 100.77 144.20 -137.89
C ARG A 20 99.79 144.11 -136.72
N GLU A 21 99.20 145.23 -136.29
CA GLU A 21 98.17 145.25 -135.23
C GLU A 21 96.79 144.74 -135.72
N VAL A 22 96.47 144.91 -137.00
CA VAL A 22 95.19 144.45 -137.56
C VAL A 22 95.13 142.92 -137.69
N LEU A 23 96.27 142.25 -137.89
CA LEU A 23 96.32 140.79 -137.98
C LEU A 23 96.11 140.13 -136.61
N ASP A 24 96.64 140.71 -135.54
CA ASP A 24 96.52 140.19 -134.17
C ASP A 24 95.11 140.35 -133.57
N LEU A 25 94.33 141.30 -134.09
CA LEU A 25 92.91 141.46 -133.73
C LEU A 25 92.01 140.42 -134.41
N LYS A 26 92.36 139.93 -135.60
CA LYS A 26 91.59 138.88 -136.29
C LYS A 26 91.70 137.51 -135.61
N THR A 27 92.89 137.14 -135.14
CA THR A 27 93.11 135.88 -134.42
C THR A 27 92.40 135.83 -133.07
N LYS A 28 92.25 136.98 -132.39
CA LYS A 28 91.46 137.07 -131.14
C LYS A 28 89.95 136.94 -131.37
N LEU A 29 89.42 137.36 -132.51
CA LEU A 29 87.99 137.23 -132.81
C LEU A 29 87.58 135.77 -133.05
N GLU A 30 88.45 134.98 -133.68
CA GLU A 30 88.19 133.58 -134.03
C GLU A 30 88.16 132.67 -132.78
N GLN A 31 89.04 132.92 -131.80
CA GLN A 31 89.04 132.18 -130.53
C GLN A 31 87.75 132.39 -129.71
N VAL A 32 87.20 133.60 -129.68
CA VAL A 32 85.96 133.92 -128.94
C VAL A 32 84.74 133.24 -129.58
N GLN A 33 84.79 132.96 -130.89
CA GLN A 33 83.67 132.35 -131.61
C GLN A 33 83.58 130.83 -131.38
N ASP A 34 84.72 130.16 -131.15
CA ASP A 34 84.77 128.73 -130.81
C ASP A 34 84.40 128.46 -129.34
N GLU A 35 84.73 129.35 -128.41
CA GLU A 35 84.31 129.24 -127.01
C GLU A 35 82.78 129.32 -126.85
N LYS A 36 82.10 130.15 -127.65
CA LYS A 36 80.63 130.25 -127.64
C LYS A 36 79.94 128.95 -128.07
N LYS A 37 80.48 128.27 -129.09
CA LYS A 37 79.91 126.98 -129.56
C LYS A 37 80.09 125.86 -128.54
N GLN A 38 81.20 125.82 -127.81
CA GLN A 38 81.39 124.84 -126.73
C GLN A 38 80.40 125.04 -125.58
N LEU A 39 80.05 126.29 -125.24
CA LEU A 39 79.07 126.57 -124.19
C LEU A 39 77.63 126.15 -124.57
N GLU A 40 77.22 126.30 -125.82
CA GLU A 40 75.87 125.90 -126.26
C GLU A 40 75.65 124.37 -126.19
N VAL A 41 76.68 123.57 -126.52
CA VAL A 41 76.63 122.10 -126.42
C VAL A 41 76.56 121.64 -124.95
N GLN A 42 77.22 122.34 -124.04
CA GLN A 42 77.15 122.04 -122.60
C GLN A 42 75.76 122.34 -122.03
N HIS A 43 75.09 123.39 -122.49
CA HIS A 43 73.75 123.75 -122.01
C HIS A 43 72.65 122.77 -122.47
N GLN A 44 72.72 122.26 -123.71
CA GLN A 44 71.79 121.21 -124.18
C GLN A 44 71.99 119.87 -123.45
N SER A 45 73.23 119.52 -123.12
CA SER A 45 73.55 118.31 -122.35
C SER A 45 72.97 118.34 -120.92
N LEU A 46 72.96 119.51 -120.26
CA LEU A 46 72.37 119.64 -118.92
C LEU A 46 70.84 119.54 -118.93
N ILE A 47 70.16 120.07 -119.96
CA ILE A 47 68.71 119.98 -120.08
C ILE A 47 68.25 118.53 -120.28
N ALA A 48 68.97 117.76 -121.11
CA ALA A 48 68.69 116.33 -121.30
C ALA A 48 68.88 115.51 -120.01
N LYS A 49 69.90 115.86 -119.19
CA LYS A 49 70.12 115.22 -117.88
C LYS A 49 69.01 115.56 -116.87
N LEU A 50 68.52 116.81 -116.86
CA LEU A 50 67.43 117.23 -115.99
C LEU A 50 66.10 116.57 -116.35
N ALA A 51 65.81 116.38 -117.65
CA ALA A 51 64.62 115.65 -118.09
C ALA A 51 64.65 114.18 -117.64
N ASN A 52 65.77 113.48 -117.83
CA ASN A 52 65.92 112.08 -117.41
C ASN A 52 65.87 111.89 -115.89
N PHE A 53 66.38 112.83 -115.10
CA PHE A 53 66.29 112.77 -113.64
C PHE A 53 64.84 112.89 -113.15
N LYS A 54 64.02 113.73 -113.79
CA LYS A 54 62.63 113.95 -113.39
C LYS A 54 61.72 112.75 -113.69
N THR A 55 61.87 112.12 -114.85
CA THR A 55 61.09 110.90 -115.18
C THR A 55 61.56 109.69 -114.37
N SER A 56 62.88 109.52 -114.20
CA SER A 56 63.43 108.38 -113.45
C SER A 56 63.06 108.39 -111.95
N ILE A 57 62.95 109.58 -111.33
CA ILE A 57 62.49 109.70 -109.93
C ILE A 57 60.97 109.58 -109.82
N ALA A 58 60.19 110.16 -110.74
CA ALA A 58 58.73 110.10 -110.68
C ALA A 58 58.20 108.66 -110.85
N ASP A 59 58.78 107.88 -111.75
CA ASP A 59 58.38 106.48 -111.94
C ASP A 59 58.86 105.60 -110.78
N LYS A 60 60.08 105.79 -110.25
CA LYS A 60 60.56 105.06 -109.07
C LYS A 60 59.74 105.34 -107.81
N LEU A 61 59.39 106.60 -107.56
CA LEU A 61 58.60 106.95 -106.36
C LEU A 61 57.19 106.35 -106.43
N LYS A 62 56.59 106.31 -107.63
CA LYS A 62 55.26 105.74 -107.82
C LYS A 62 55.27 104.21 -107.73
N THR A 63 56.28 103.55 -108.30
CA THR A 63 56.45 102.09 -108.13
C THR A 63 56.79 101.71 -106.70
N ASP A 64 57.60 102.49 -105.99
CA ASP A 64 57.98 102.20 -104.60
C ASP A 64 56.82 102.47 -103.63
N MET A 65 55.99 103.49 -103.86
CA MET A 65 54.79 103.71 -103.04
C MET A 65 53.73 102.63 -103.25
N VAL A 66 53.47 102.26 -104.51
CA VAL A 66 52.51 101.19 -104.83
C VAL A 66 53.03 99.82 -104.35
N SER A 67 54.32 99.54 -104.49
CA SER A 67 54.93 98.31 -103.93
C SER A 67 54.81 98.29 -102.42
N ASN A 68 55.18 99.37 -101.72
CA ASN A 68 55.09 99.44 -100.26
C ASN A 68 53.64 99.29 -99.75
N GLU A 69 52.64 99.79 -100.48
CA GLU A 69 51.24 99.66 -100.11
C GLU A 69 50.68 98.26 -100.40
N ILE A 70 51.10 97.66 -101.51
CA ILE A 70 50.81 96.25 -101.83
C ILE A 70 51.49 95.31 -100.82
N ASP A 71 52.73 95.61 -100.42
CA ASP A 71 53.47 94.82 -99.44
C ASP A 71 52.84 94.93 -98.05
N LYS A 72 52.38 96.12 -97.65
CA LYS A 72 51.60 96.31 -96.41
C LYS A 72 50.24 95.60 -96.46
N LEU A 73 49.53 95.68 -97.57
CA LEU A 73 48.24 94.99 -97.73
C LEU A 73 48.40 93.48 -97.78
N ASN A 74 49.47 92.97 -98.41
CA ASN A 74 49.81 91.56 -98.42
C ASN A 74 50.21 91.10 -97.03
N GLN A 75 51.03 91.87 -96.32
CA GLN A 75 51.40 91.59 -94.94
C GLN A 75 50.16 91.57 -94.02
N ASN A 76 49.28 92.56 -94.12
CA ASN A 76 48.01 92.59 -93.38
C ASN A 76 47.09 91.43 -93.75
N ASN A 77 46.97 91.08 -95.04
CA ASN A 77 46.19 89.92 -95.46
C ASN A 77 46.80 88.62 -94.94
N GLN A 78 48.13 88.52 -94.90
CA GLN A 78 48.83 87.36 -94.37
C GLN A 78 48.65 87.26 -92.84
N GLU A 79 48.70 88.39 -92.13
CA GLU A 79 48.39 88.49 -90.69
C GLU A 79 46.92 88.17 -90.41
N LEU A 80 45.98 88.65 -91.24
CA LEU A 80 44.56 88.32 -91.14
C LEU A 80 44.30 86.84 -91.45
N LEU A 81 44.96 86.25 -92.44
CA LEU A 81 44.86 84.82 -92.73
C LEU A 81 45.49 83.97 -91.62
N ASN A 82 46.59 84.43 -91.02
CA ASN A 82 47.21 83.79 -89.88
C ASN A 82 46.29 83.86 -88.64
N THR A 83 45.66 85.00 -88.38
CA THR A 83 44.72 85.14 -87.26
C THR A 83 43.42 84.37 -87.51
N ILE A 84 42.89 84.35 -88.73
CA ILE A 84 41.73 83.52 -89.08
C ILE A 84 42.07 82.04 -88.92
N SER A 85 43.23 81.58 -89.40
CA SER A 85 43.64 80.19 -89.22
C SER A 85 43.89 79.83 -87.75
N GLN A 86 44.45 80.75 -86.95
CA GLN A 86 44.57 80.58 -85.50
C GLN A 86 43.20 80.49 -84.83
N LEU A 87 42.29 81.41 -85.10
CA LEU A 87 40.93 81.40 -84.56
C LEU A 87 40.14 80.16 -85.00
N GLN A 88 40.32 79.69 -86.24
CA GLN A 88 39.73 78.44 -86.71
C GLN A 88 40.31 77.23 -85.98
N SER A 89 41.61 77.23 -85.71
CA SER A 89 42.27 76.20 -84.92
C SER A 89 41.77 76.21 -83.47
N GLU A 90 41.71 77.38 -82.84
CA GLU A 90 41.19 77.57 -81.48
C GLU A 90 39.71 77.18 -81.36
N LEU A 91 38.88 77.56 -82.34
CA LEU A 91 37.47 77.16 -82.40
C LEU A 91 37.33 75.64 -82.56
N SER A 92 38.18 75.02 -83.39
CA SER A 92 38.22 73.56 -83.56
C SER A 92 38.63 72.87 -82.26
N MET A 93 39.67 73.38 -81.58
CA MET A 93 40.10 72.86 -80.28
C MET A 93 39.00 73.00 -79.23
N SER A 94 38.39 74.18 -79.10
CA SER A 94 37.29 74.42 -78.16
C SER A 94 36.08 73.55 -78.44
N ARG A 95 35.75 73.30 -79.72
CA ARG A 95 34.67 72.38 -80.11
C ARG A 95 34.99 70.94 -79.74
N ASN A 96 36.22 70.48 -80.00
CA ASN A 96 36.66 69.15 -79.59
C ASN A 96 36.67 68.99 -78.06
N GLU A 97 37.06 70.03 -77.33
CA GLU A 97 36.97 70.07 -75.86
C GLU A 97 35.53 70.04 -75.37
N HIS A 98 34.62 70.79 -76.01
CA HIS A 98 33.20 70.77 -75.68
C HIS A 98 32.57 69.40 -75.94
N ASP A 99 32.85 68.78 -77.08
CA ASP A 99 32.36 67.44 -77.43
C ASP A 99 32.92 66.40 -76.45
N SER A 100 34.20 66.49 -76.09
CA SER A 100 34.81 65.61 -75.07
C SER A 100 34.19 65.81 -73.68
N MET A 101 33.91 67.06 -73.30
CA MET A 101 33.27 67.38 -72.03
C MET A 101 31.81 66.93 -72.00
N SER A 102 31.09 67.06 -73.12
CA SER A 102 29.71 66.60 -73.26
C SER A 102 29.63 65.07 -73.18
N GLN A 103 30.55 64.35 -73.84
CA GLN A 103 30.67 62.89 -73.68
C GLN A 103 30.96 62.49 -72.24
N ARG A 104 31.89 63.20 -71.56
CA ARG A 104 32.19 62.97 -70.15
C ARG A 104 30.97 63.21 -69.26
N LEU A 105 30.24 64.29 -69.46
CA LEU A 105 29.00 64.58 -68.74
C LEU A 105 27.98 63.47 -68.94
N GLN A 106 27.77 63.02 -70.17
CA GLN A 106 26.83 61.94 -70.45
C GLN A 106 27.25 60.62 -69.80
N THR A 107 28.54 60.27 -69.81
CA THR A 107 29.03 59.10 -69.07
C THR A 107 28.87 59.23 -67.56
N LEU A 108 28.99 60.45 -67.03
CA LEU A 108 28.82 60.71 -65.60
C LEU A 108 27.34 60.62 -65.21
N GLU A 109 26.43 61.14 -66.04
CA GLU A 109 24.99 61.03 -65.85
C GLU A 109 24.51 59.58 -65.88
N THR A 110 24.99 58.78 -66.85
CA THR A 110 24.66 57.35 -66.90
C THR A 110 25.17 56.61 -65.67
N HIS A 111 26.41 56.91 -65.25
CA HIS A 111 26.97 56.30 -64.04
C HIS A 111 26.22 56.73 -62.77
N LEU A 112 25.78 57.98 -62.68
CA LEU A 112 25.00 58.48 -61.54
C LEU A 112 23.64 57.79 -61.48
N TYR A 113 22.99 57.63 -62.64
CA TYR A 113 21.74 56.86 -62.75
C TYR A 113 21.93 55.39 -62.36
N GLU A 114 22.99 54.73 -62.83
CA GLU A 114 23.30 53.34 -62.46
C GLU A 114 23.54 53.18 -60.96
N VAL A 115 24.35 54.05 -60.35
CA VAL A 115 24.61 54.04 -58.90
C VAL A 115 23.33 54.30 -58.11
N GLN A 116 22.51 55.26 -58.53
CA GLN A 116 21.24 55.56 -57.87
C GLN A 116 20.28 54.36 -57.97
N HIS A 117 20.23 53.69 -59.12
CA HIS A 117 19.42 52.50 -59.33
C HIS A 117 19.89 51.33 -58.47
N GLN A 118 21.20 51.05 -58.45
CA GLN A 118 21.80 50.01 -57.60
C GLN A 118 21.55 50.29 -56.12
N THR A 119 21.79 51.53 -55.67
CA THR A 119 21.56 51.91 -54.27
C THR A 119 20.08 51.76 -53.90
N SER A 120 19.15 52.12 -54.80
CA SER A 120 17.72 51.94 -54.56
C SER A 120 17.31 50.46 -54.52
N GLN A 121 17.90 49.60 -55.35
CA GLN A 121 17.66 48.16 -55.29
C GLN A 121 18.20 47.57 -53.99
N GLU A 122 19.44 47.89 -53.62
CA GLU A 122 20.05 47.44 -52.37
C GLU A 122 19.24 47.90 -51.14
N LEU A 123 18.72 49.13 -51.15
CA LEU A 123 17.87 49.64 -50.08
C LEU A 123 16.57 48.82 -49.98
N SER A 124 15.93 48.55 -51.11
CA SER A 124 14.71 47.73 -51.14
C SER A 124 14.95 46.29 -50.68
N GLU A 125 16.09 45.70 -51.02
CA GLU A 125 16.46 44.36 -50.57
C GLU A 125 16.71 44.35 -49.05
N LYS A 126 17.43 45.35 -48.53
CA LYS A 126 17.65 45.49 -47.10
C LYS A 126 16.35 45.73 -46.34
N ASP A 127 15.43 46.52 -46.87
CA ASP A 127 14.11 46.74 -46.26
C ASP A 127 13.29 45.44 -46.22
N ASN A 128 13.37 44.61 -47.25
CA ASN A 128 12.73 43.30 -47.25
C ASN A 128 13.35 42.37 -46.21
N ILE A 129 14.69 42.31 -46.12
CA ILE A 129 15.39 41.51 -45.11
C ILE A 129 15.04 41.98 -43.69
N ILE A 130 15.01 43.30 -43.46
CA ILE A 130 14.63 43.87 -42.16
C ILE A 130 13.20 43.45 -41.80
N ARG A 131 12.26 43.51 -42.75
CA ARG A 131 10.87 43.07 -42.54
C ARG A 131 10.79 41.58 -42.20
N ASP A 132 11.52 40.74 -42.92
CA ASP A 132 11.56 39.30 -42.65
C ASP A 132 12.17 38.98 -41.27
N LEU A 133 13.24 39.67 -40.90
CA LEU A 133 13.86 39.55 -39.58
C LEU A 133 12.93 40.01 -38.46
N GLN A 134 12.16 41.07 -38.66
CA GLN A 134 11.14 41.54 -37.70
C GLN A 134 10.04 40.49 -37.51
N ILE A 135 9.52 39.93 -38.60
CA ILE A 135 8.50 38.87 -38.54
C ILE A 135 9.03 37.64 -37.80
N ASN A 136 10.27 37.23 -38.08
CA ASN A 136 10.89 36.09 -37.40
C ASN A 136 11.16 36.37 -35.92
N LEU A 137 11.54 37.60 -35.56
CA LEU A 137 11.71 38.01 -34.17
C LEU A 137 10.37 37.94 -33.42
N GLU A 138 9.31 38.56 -33.96
CA GLU A 138 7.97 38.51 -33.35
C GLU A 138 7.47 37.07 -33.19
N ARG A 139 7.73 36.22 -34.19
CA ARG A 139 7.37 34.80 -34.11
C ARG A 139 8.13 34.09 -32.99
N SER A 140 9.44 34.29 -32.89
CA SER A 140 10.27 33.71 -31.83
C SER A 140 9.86 34.22 -30.44
N GLU A 141 9.49 35.50 -30.33
CA GLU A 141 8.98 36.08 -29.09
C GLU A 141 7.66 35.44 -28.65
N ARG A 142 6.73 35.22 -29.58
CA ARG A 142 5.47 34.50 -29.31
C ARG A 142 5.74 33.04 -28.90
N GLU A 143 6.57 32.32 -29.64
CA GLU A 143 6.93 30.93 -29.32
C GLU A 143 7.58 30.83 -27.93
N ARG A 144 8.40 31.82 -27.55
CA ARG A 144 9.01 31.91 -26.21
C ARG A 144 7.96 32.21 -25.14
N GLU A 145 7.00 33.10 -25.41
CA GLU A 145 5.91 33.40 -24.48
C GLU A 145 5.02 32.18 -24.25
N ASP A 146 4.61 31.49 -25.31
CA ASP A 146 3.81 30.26 -25.27
C ASP A 146 4.53 29.16 -24.47
N ALA A 147 5.84 28.97 -24.73
CA ALA A 147 6.66 28.04 -23.96
C ALA A 147 6.75 28.44 -22.48
N GLY A 148 6.79 29.74 -22.19
CA GLY A 148 6.79 30.28 -20.82
C GLY A 148 5.48 29.99 -20.08
N VAL A 149 4.33 30.18 -20.75
CA VAL A 149 3.02 29.82 -20.19
C VAL A 149 2.93 28.33 -19.92
N SER A 150 3.30 27.48 -20.89
CA SER A 150 3.28 26.03 -20.72
C SER A 150 4.18 25.55 -19.57
N ALA A 151 5.38 26.14 -19.43
CA ALA A 151 6.28 25.83 -18.32
C ALA A 151 5.68 26.23 -16.95
N MET A 152 4.95 27.35 -16.89
CA MET A 152 4.26 27.81 -15.69
C MET A 152 3.09 26.88 -15.33
N GLU A 153 2.29 26.47 -16.31
CA GLU A 153 1.21 25.49 -16.13
C GLU A 153 1.75 24.15 -15.63
N LEU A 154 2.80 23.62 -16.27
CA LEU A 154 3.45 22.37 -15.85
C LEU A 154 4.02 22.47 -14.43
N LYS A 155 4.58 23.62 -14.05
CA LYS A 155 5.07 23.86 -12.68
C LYS A 155 3.91 23.88 -11.69
N SER A 156 2.79 24.54 -12.02
CA SER A 156 1.61 24.56 -11.16
C SER A 156 1.01 23.17 -10.95
N ALA A 157 0.89 22.38 -12.02
CA ALA A 157 0.41 20.99 -11.96
C ALA A 157 1.35 20.10 -11.14
N LYS A 158 2.68 20.29 -11.29
CA LYS A 158 3.67 19.61 -10.46
C LYS A 158 3.50 19.94 -8.98
N ASP A 159 3.35 21.23 -8.64
CA ASP A 159 3.21 21.68 -7.26
C ASP A 159 1.90 21.16 -6.62
N GLU A 160 0.82 21.08 -7.39
CA GLU A 160 -0.44 20.46 -6.99
C GLU A 160 -0.28 18.96 -6.71
N LEU A 161 0.36 18.22 -7.64
CA LEU A 161 0.62 16.79 -7.46
C LEU A 161 1.52 16.52 -6.25
N LEU A 162 2.55 17.34 -6.02
CA LEU A 162 3.41 17.24 -4.83
C LEU A 162 2.63 17.50 -3.53
N SER A 163 1.70 18.45 -3.55
CA SER A 163 0.80 18.70 -2.41
C SER A 163 -0.11 17.49 -2.15
N ARG A 164 -0.67 16.90 -3.20
CA ARG A 164 -1.51 15.69 -3.10
C ARG A 164 -0.72 14.50 -2.59
N ILE A 165 0.51 14.28 -3.07
CA ILE A 165 1.40 13.22 -2.58
C ILE A 165 1.64 13.39 -1.08
N LYS A 166 2.05 14.59 -0.63
CA LYS A 166 2.29 14.86 0.80
C LYS A 166 1.05 14.64 1.67
N HIS A 167 -0.13 14.96 1.14
CA HIS A 167 -1.39 14.72 1.84
C HIS A 167 -1.69 13.21 1.95
N LEU A 168 -1.56 12.46 0.85
CA LEU A 168 -1.74 11.01 0.85
C LEU A 168 -0.72 10.29 1.75
N GLU A 169 0.53 10.76 1.79
CA GLU A 169 1.56 10.23 2.71
C GLU A 169 1.14 10.39 4.18
N ARG A 170 0.58 11.55 4.55
CA ARG A 170 0.04 11.77 5.91
C ARG A 170 -1.17 10.89 6.19
N GLU A 171 -2.10 10.74 5.23
CA GLU A 171 -3.25 9.84 5.39
C GLU A 171 -2.79 8.39 5.61
N ILE A 172 -1.80 7.93 4.84
CA ILE A 172 -1.21 6.59 5.01
C ILE A 172 -0.58 6.44 6.40
N GLU A 173 0.11 7.47 6.90
CA GLU A 173 0.70 7.45 8.24
C GLU A 173 -0.38 7.38 9.34
N THR A 174 -1.46 8.17 9.21
CA THR A 174 -2.60 8.10 10.14
C THR A 174 -3.28 6.74 10.12
N LEU A 175 -3.53 6.16 8.95
CA LEU A 175 -4.14 4.83 8.82
C LEU A 175 -3.24 3.72 9.38
N LYS A 176 -1.91 3.86 9.25
CA LYS A 176 -0.96 2.93 9.87
C LYS A 176 -1.02 3.01 11.40
N TYR A 177 -1.10 4.21 11.96
CA TYR A 177 -1.24 4.40 13.40
C TYR A 177 -2.56 3.83 13.92
N GLU A 178 -3.68 4.11 13.26
CA GLU A 178 -5.00 3.56 13.60
C GLU A 178 -5.02 2.03 13.51
N LYS A 179 -4.42 1.46 12.46
CA LYS A 179 -4.31 0.00 12.31
C LYS A 179 -3.52 -0.63 13.45
N GLU A 180 -2.41 -0.04 13.87
CA GLU A 180 -1.62 -0.59 14.97
C GLU A 180 -2.36 -0.44 16.31
N ALA A 181 -3.06 0.68 16.53
CA ALA A 181 -3.91 0.87 17.71
C ALA A 181 -5.00 -0.21 17.80
N LEU A 182 -5.74 -0.45 16.70
CA LEU A 182 -6.75 -1.51 16.63
C LEU A 182 -6.16 -2.91 16.82
N ARG A 183 -4.92 -3.13 16.36
CA ARG A 183 -4.22 -4.41 16.55
C ARG A 183 -3.88 -4.64 18.03
N VAL A 184 -3.43 -3.59 18.73
CA VAL A 184 -3.15 -3.65 20.17
C VAL A 184 -4.44 -3.90 20.95
N GLU A 185 -5.52 -3.18 20.63
CA GLU A 185 -6.83 -3.37 21.26
C GLU A 185 -7.33 -4.81 21.06
N LYS A 186 -7.32 -5.31 19.81
CA LYS A 186 -7.68 -6.70 19.50
C LYS A 186 -6.86 -7.71 20.28
N ASN A 187 -5.55 -7.50 20.41
CA ASN A 187 -4.70 -8.41 21.19
C ASN A 187 -5.08 -8.39 22.67
N SER A 188 -5.33 -7.20 23.25
CA SER A 188 -5.75 -7.07 24.65
C SER A 188 -7.10 -7.72 24.93
N GLU A 189 -8.07 -7.57 24.01
CA GLU A 189 -9.36 -8.26 24.10
C GLU A 189 -9.20 -9.77 23.96
N SER A 190 -8.35 -10.24 23.03
CA SER A 190 -8.05 -11.66 22.86
C SER A 190 -7.41 -12.27 24.11
N GLU A 191 -6.50 -11.55 24.77
CA GLU A 191 -5.91 -11.96 26.06
C GLU A 191 -6.97 -11.99 27.17
N SER A 192 -7.85 -10.99 27.24
CA SER A 192 -8.96 -10.95 28.18
C SER A 192 -9.93 -12.12 27.99
N LEU A 193 -10.27 -12.45 26.73
CA LEU A 193 -11.11 -13.59 26.39
C LEU A 193 -10.44 -14.92 26.76
N ALA A 194 -9.15 -15.07 26.48
CA ALA A 194 -8.40 -16.26 26.86
C ALA A 194 -8.38 -16.46 28.39
N ASN A 195 -8.17 -15.37 29.15
CA ASN A 195 -8.21 -15.39 30.60
C ASN A 195 -9.61 -15.77 31.11
N LEU A 196 -10.67 -15.19 30.55
CA LEU A 196 -12.04 -15.50 30.93
C LEU A 196 -12.38 -16.97 30.61
N GLN A 197 -11.94 -17.48 29.45
CA GLN A 197 -12.12 -18.88 29.09
C GLN A 197 -11.40 -19.80 30.08
N SER A 198 -10.15 -19.50 30.47
CA SER A 198 -9.42 -20.28 31.48
C SER A 198 -10.17 -20.30 32.82
N VAL A 199 -10.70 -19.15 33.26
CA VAL A 199 -11.48 -19.06 34.51
C VAL A 199 -12.79 -19.87 34.42
N LEU A 200 -13.46 -19.85 33.26
CA LEU A 200 -14.65 -20.65 33.04
C LEU A 200 -14.34 -22.15 33.04
N GLU A 201 -13.25 -22.57 32.39
CA GLU A 201 -12.80 -23.98 32.40
C GLU A 201 -12.46 -24.44 33.83
N GLU A 202 -11.78 -23.61 34.62
CA GLU A 202 -11.50 -23.88 36.04
C GLU A 202 -12.80 -23.97 36.85
N PHE A 203 -13.75 -23.07 36.62
CA PHE A 203 -15.05 -23.07 37.31
C PHE A 203 -15.87 -24.30 36.95
N GLU A 204 -15.91 -24.69 35.68
CA GLU A 204 -16.57 -25.92 35.21
C GLU A 204 -15.93 -27.16 35.81
N ALA A 205 -14.59 -27.23 35.83
CA ALA A 205 -13.86 -28.33 36.45
C ALA A 205 -14.16 -28.44 37.96
N ALA A 206 -14.15 -27.31 38.67
CA ALA A 206 -14.50 -27.24 40.09
C ALA A 206 -15.95 -27.68 40.34
N LYS A 207 -16.91 -27.16 39.56
CA LYS A 207 -18.32 -27.55 39.67
C LYS A 207 -18.55 -29.03 39.36
N GLN A 208 -17.89 -29.56 38.35
CA GLN A 208 -17.97 -30.99 38.04
C GLN A 208 -17.39 -31.84 39.16
N SER A 209 -16.33 -31.38 39.85
CA SER A 209 -15.80 -32.03 41.05
C SER A 209 -16.80 -32.00 42.21
N GLU A 210 -17.37 -30.84 42.52
CA GLU A 210 -18.39 -30.68 43.57
C GLU A 210 -19.61 -31.58 43.32
N ILE A 211 -20.09 -31.66 42.06
CA ILE A 211 -21.21 -32.52 41.67
C ILE A 211 -20.84 -33.99 41.87
N ARG A 212 -19.62 -34.42 41.47
CA ARG A 212 -19.15 -35.79 41.68
C ARG A 212 -19.10 -36.14 43.17
N GLU A 213 -18.52 -35.28 44.00
CA GLU A 213 -18.46 -35.47 45.45
C GLU A 213 -19.86 -35.55 46.09
N ALA A 214 -20.79 -34.70 45.65
CA ALA A 214 -22.17 -34.74 46.11
C ALA A 214 -22.88 -36.05 45.71
N ILE A 215 -22.70 -36.51 44.47
CA ILE A 215 -23.23 -37.78 43.98
C ILE A 215 -22.66 -38.94 44.79
N GLU A 216 -21.34 -38.97 44.99
CA GLU A 216 -20.70 -40.00 45.82
C GLU A 216 -21.22 -39.98 47.26
N GLY A 217 -21.39 -38.80 47.85
CA GLY A 217 -21.96 -38.63 49.18
C GLY A 217 -23.37 -39.19 49.29
N ILE A 218 -24.23 -38.90 48.30
CA ILE A 218 -25.60 -39.42 48.21
C ILE A 218 -25.60 -40.94 48.02
N GLN A 219 -24.75 -41.47 47.12
CA GLN A 219 -24.63 -42.91 46.88
C GLN A 219 -24.16 -43.66 48.14
N ARG A 220 -23.21 -43.10 48.89
CA ARG A 220 -22.77 -43.65 50.18
C ARG A 220 -23.93 -43.69 51.18
N ARG A 221 -24.68 -42.58 51.34
CA ARG A 221 -25.86 -42.53 52.22
C ARG A 221 -26.96 -43.51 51.78
N LEU A 222 -27.18 -43.65 50.48
CA LEU A 222 -28.15 -44.60 49.93
C LEU A 222 -27.73 -46.05 50.22
N SER A 223 -26.44 -46.37 50.06
CA SER A 223 -25.89 -47.69 50.36
C SER A 223 -25.99 -48.03 51.84
N THR A 224 -25.65 -47.10 52.74
CA THR A 224 -25.79 -47.31 54.18
C THR A 224 -27.26 -47.49 54.57
N SER A 225 -28.16 -46.62 54.10
CA SER A 225 -29.59 -46.74 54.39
C SER A 225 -30.19 -48.04 53.83
N SER A 226 -29.74 -48.49 52.65
CA SER A 226 -30.17 -49.77 52.06
C SER A 226 -29.70 -50.97 52.88
N LYS A 227 -28.47 -50.92 53.43
CA LYS A 227 -27.94 -51.95 54.33
C LYS A 227 -28.72 -51.99 55.64
N GLU A 228 -28.92 -50.83 56.27
CA GLU A 228 -29.72 -50.71 57.48
C GLU A 228 -31.14 -51.26 57.26
N LEU A 229 -31.77 -50.92 56.13
CA LEU A 229 -33.09 -51.44 55.76
C LEU A 229 -33.07 -52.97 55.60
N ALA A 230 -32.03 -53.56 55.01
CA ALA A 230 -31.89 -55.01 54.89
C ALA A 230 -31.75 -55.68 56.26
N GLU A 231 -30.94 -55.10 57.15
CA GLU A 231 -30.78 -55.60 58.54
C GLU A 231 -32.09 -55.49 59.34
N PHE A 232 -32.85 -54.41 59.17
CA PHE A 232 -34.17 -54.27 59.79
C PHE A 232 -35.17 -55.30 59.24
N LYS A 233 -35.16 -55.57 57.93
CA LYS A 233 -36.00 -56.61 57.31
C LYS A 233 -35.64 -58.01 57.81
N GLU A 234 -34.35 -58.32 57.92
CA GLU A 234 -33.90 -59.61 58.47
C GLU A 234 -34.34 -59.77 59.92
N ARG A 235 -34.15 -58.74 60.75
CA ARG A 235 -34.62 -58.75 62.15
C ARG A 235 -36.13 -58.91 62.26
N ALA A 236 -36.90 -58.25 61.40
CA ALA A 236 -38.35 -58.41 61.35
C ALA A 236 -38.74 -59.85 61.00
N LEU A 237 -38.11 -60.45 59.98
CA LEU A 237 -38.36 -61.84 59.59
C LEU A 237 -38.01 -62.82 60.70
N LEU A 238 -36.88 -62.63 61.39
CA LEU A 238 -36.50 -63.45 62.54
C LEU A 238 -37.52 -63.35 63.68
N ALA A 239 -37.99 -62.14 63.98
CA ALA A 239 -39.02 -61.92 65.00
C ALA A 239 -40.36 -62.56 64.59
N GLU A 240 -40.76 -62.47 63.32
CA GLU A 240 -41.94 -63.14 62.80
C GLU A 240 -41.84 -64.66 62.91
N ASN A 241 -40.68 -65.25 62.57
CA ASN A 241 -40.42 -66.68 62.71
C ASN A 241 -40.42 -67.14 64.18
N GLN A 242 -39.86 -66.35 65.09
CA GLN A 242 -39.96 -66.64 66.53
C GLN A 242 -41.41 -66.58 67.01
N LEU A 243 -42.18 -65.61 66.52
CA LEU A 243 -43.58 -65.45 66.86
C LEU A 243 -44.43 -66.62 66.34
N THR A 244 -44.17 -67.14 65.14
CA THR A 244 -44.84 -68.34 64.64
C THR A 244 -44.48 -69.58 65.46
N GLN A 245 -43.20 -69.78 65.80
CA GLN A 245 -42.77 -70.87 66.68
C GLN A 245 -43.41 -70.80 68.07
N ILE A 246 -43.49 -69.62 68.67
CA ILE A 246 -44.16 -69.43 69.96
C ILE A 246 -45.66 -69.73 69.82
N LYS A 247 -46.32 -69.27 68.75
CA LYS A 247 -47.73 -69.61 68.49
C LYS A 247 -47.96 -71.10 68.34
N GLU A 248 -47.08 -71.81 67.64
CA GLU A 248 -47.13 -73.28 67.54
C GLU A 248 -46.92 -73.95 68.90
N GLY A 249 -45.95 -73.45 69.69
CA GLY A 249 -45.69 -73.89 71.05
C GLY A 249 -46.91 -73.72 71.96
N ILE A 250 -47.56 -72.55 71.92
CA ILE A 250 -48.82 -72.28 72.63
C ILE A 250 -49.92 -73.25 72.17
N GLY A 251 -50.02 -73.51 70.87
CA GLY A 251 -50.95 -74.50 70.32
C GLY A 251 -50.74 -75.90 70.90
N ARG A 252 -49.49 -76.37 70.96
CA ARG A 252 -49.11 -77.64 71.57
C ARG A 252 -49.37 -77.67 73.07
N THR A 253 -49.01 -76.61 73.80
CA THR A 253 -49.30 -76.50 75.24
C THR A 253 -50.81 -76.57 75.50
N THR A 254 -51.62 -75.90 74.68
CA THR A 254 -53.08 -75.96 74.79
C THR A 254 -53.62 -77.37 74.53
N GLN A 255 -53.02 -78.13 73.59
CA GLN A 255 -53.35 -79.54 73.37
C GLN A 255 -52.98 -80.41 74.57
N TYR A 256 -51.75 -80.27 75.09
CA TYR A 256 -51.31 -81.00 76.27
C TYR A 256 -52.15 -80.65 77.51
N GLU A 257 -52.59 -79.40 77.69
CA GLU A 257 -53.51 -79.03 78.76
C GLU A 257 -54.85 -79.76 78.65
N LYS A 258 -55.38 -79.94 77.43
CA LYS A 258 -56.60 -80.74 77.21
C LYS A 258 -56.36 -82.21 77.53
N GLU A 259 -55.28 -82.81 77.01
CA GLU A 259 -54.92 -84.20 77.30
C GLU A 259 -54.72 -84.43 78.80
N ILE A 260 -54.05 -83.53 79.50
CA ILE A 260 -53.87 -83.61 80.96
C ILE A 260 -55.22 -83.53 81.68
N LYS A 261 -56.14 -82.65 81.26
CA LYS A 261 -57.49 -82.59 81.85
C LYS A 261 -58.26 -83.90 81.62
N GLU A 262 -58.19 -84.49 80.43
CA GLU A 262 -58.81 -85.78 80.12
C GLU A 262 -58.20 -86.93 80.92
N LYS A 263 -56.86 -86.98 81.00
CA LYS A 263 -56.15 -87.97 81.83
C LYS A 263 -56.47 -87.80 83.30
N ASN A 264 -56.54 -86.57 83.82
CA ASN A 264 -56.95 -86.30 85.19
C ASN A 264 -58.40 -86.73 85.45
N LEU A 265 -59.31 -86.51 84.50
CA LEU A 265 -60.68 -87.00 84.59
C LEU A 265 -60.71 -88.54 84.61
N LEU A 266 -59.91 -89.20 83.77
CA LEU A 266 -59.77 -90.66 83.75
C LEU A 266 -59.19 -91.20 85.07
N ILE A 267 -58.16 -90.55 85.61
CA ILE A 267 -57.59 -90.89 86.93
C ILE A 267 -58.67 -90.72 88.01
N GLY A 268 -59.48 -89.66 87.96
CA GLY A 268 -60.61 -89.47 88.87
C GLY A 268 -61.61 -90.62 88.81
N LYS A 269 -61.98 -91.07 87.59
CA LYS A 269 -62.85 -92.23 87.37
C LYS A 269 -62.24 -93.51 87.93
N LEU A 270 -61.00 -93.83 87.56
CA LEU A 270 -60.28 -95.02 88.05
C LEU A 270 -60.11 -95.01 89.57
N ARG A 271 -59.85 -93.84 90.17
CA ARG A 271 -59.80 -93.71 91.65
C ARG A 271 -61.15 -94.01 92.28
N HIS A 272 -62.25 -93.50 91.72
CA HIS A 272 -63.58 -93.80 92.22
C HIS A 272 -63.92 -95.29 92.08
N GLU A 273 -63.61 -95.90 90.93
CA GLU A 273 -63.73 -97.35 90.71
C GLU A 273 -62.89 -98.15 91.70
N ALA A 274 -61.64 -97.73 91.98
CA ALA A 274 -60.78 -98.39 92.96
C ALA A 274 -61.30 -98.24 94.40
N VAL A 275 -61.97 -97.13 94.73
CA VAL A 275 -62.66 -96.97 96.02
C VAL A 275 -63.86 -97.90 96.11
N ILE A 276 -64.72 -97.94 95.07
CA ILE A 276 -65.86 -98.87 94.99
C ILE A 276 -65.39 -100.32 95.12
N LEU A 277 -64.32 -100.69 94.42
CA LEU A 277 -63.77 -102.05 94.47
C LEU A 277 -63.21 -102.39 95.86
N ASN A 278 -62.56 -101.43 96.53
CA ASN A 278 -62.15 -101.60 97.94
C ASN A 278 -63.36 -101.75 98.86
N GLU A 279 -64.46 -101.03 98.61
CA GLU A 279 -65.70 -101.17 99.37
C GLU A 279 -66.31 -102.55 99.17
N HIS A 280 -66.41 -103.03 97.93
CA HIS A 280 -66.83 -104.41 97.61
C HIS A 280 -65.92 -105.47 98.25
N LEU A 281 -64.60 -105.26 98.28
CA LEU A 281 -63.66 -106.16 98.96
C LEU A 281 -63.87 -106.16 100.47
N THR A 282 -64.07 -104.97 101.06
CA THR A 282 -64.30 -104.82 102.51
C THR A 282 -65.62 -105.46 102.92
N GLU A 283 -66.65 -105.35 102.08
CA GLU A 283 -67.96 -105.97 102.29
C GLU A 283 -67.91 -107.50 102.11
N ALA A 284 -67.13 -107.99 101.14
CA ALA A 284 -66.85 -109.42 100.98
C ALA A 284 -66.09 -110.00 102.19
N LEU A 285 -65.09 -109.28 102.71
CA LEU A 285 -64.35 -109.67 103.92
C LEU A 285 -65.23 -109.64 105.18
N ARG A 286 -66.17 -108.68 105.26
CA ARG A 286 -67.14 -108.61 106.36
C ARG A 286 -68.10 -109.82 106.33
N ARG A 287 -68.58 -110.21 105.16
CA ARG A 287 -69.43 -111.41 104.97
C ARG A 287 -68.72 -112.69 105.41
N MET A 288 -67.46 -112.88 105.02
CA MET A 288 -66.68 -114.06 105.45
C MET A 288 -66.51 -114.17 106.97
N ARG A 289 -66.47 -113.04 107.69
CA ARG A 289 -66.32 -113.04 109.15
C ARG A 289 -67.59 -113.47 109.89
N GLU A 290 -68.77 -113.31 109.30
CA GLU A 290 -70.05 -113.70 109.92
C GLU A 290 -70.32 -115.22 109.82
N GLU A 291 -69.84 -115.90 108.78
CA GLU A 291 -69.97 -117.36 108.60
C GLU A 291 -69.06 -118.21 109.51
N SER A 292 -68.09 -117.61 110.21
CA SER A 292 -67.08 -118.34 110.99
C SER A 292 -67.49 -118.71 112.43
N SER A 293 -68.73 -118.42 112.86
CA SER A 293 -69.15 -118.45 114.27
C SER A 293 -70.00 -119.65 114.73
N GLU A 294 -70.18 -120.68 113.89
CA GLU A 294 -71.03 -121.86 114.19
C GLU A 294 -70.37 -123.02 114.97
N ASN A 295 -69.16 -122.87 115.53
CA ASN A 295 -68.48 -123.93 116.30
C ASN A 295 -68.88 -124.02 117.78
N ASN A 296 -70.14 -123.71 118.15
CA ASN A 296 -70.61 -123.70 119.54
C ASN A 296 -71.46 -124.93 119.86
N VAL A 297 -70.89 -125.91 120.59
CA VAL A 297 -71.58 -127.17 120.96
C VAL A 297 -72.65 -126.91 122.04
N ASP A 298 -73.87 -127.42 121.80
CA ASP A 298 -75.09 -127.13 122.55
C ASP A 298 -75.09 -127.68 124.00
N LYS A 299 -75.18 -126.77 124.97
CA LYS A 299 -75.08 -127.03 126.42
C LYS A 299 -76.19 -127.96 126.93
N ARG A 300 -77.36 -127.96 126.28
CA ARG A 300 -78.48 -128.85 126.65
C ARG A 300 -78.20 -130.30 126.27
N LEU A 301 -77.54 -130.53 125.14
CA LEU A 301 -77.24 -131.87 124.66
C LEU A 301 -76.23 -132.59 125.57
N ILE A 302 -75.18 -131.88 126.00
CA ILE A 302 -74.20 -132.40 126.97
C ILE A 302 -74.86 -132.70 128.31
N THR A 303 -75.76 -131.83 128.77
CA THR A 303 -76.46 -132.02 130.05
C THR A 303 -77.32 -133.29 130.02
N ASN A 304 -78.06 -133.53 128.93
CA ASN A 304 -78.86 -134.75 128.79
C ASN A 304 -78.01 -136.02 128.72
N LEU A 305 -76.86 -135.96 128.04
CA LEU A 305 -75.93 -137.09 127.96
C LEU A 305 -75.29 -137.42 129.33
N LEU A 306 -74.96 -136.40 130.15
CA LEU A 306 -74.48 -136.60 131.53
C LEU A 306 -75.56 -137.22 132.43
N ILE A 307 -76.80 -136.75 132.32
CA ILE A 307 -77.93 -137.30 133.10
C ILE A 307 -78.18 -138.76 132.73
N ALA A 308 -78.18 -139.08 131.42
CA ALA A 308 -78.31 -140.46 130.94
C ALA A 308 -77.17 -141.36 131.44
N PHE A 309 -75.94 -140.85 131.52
CA PHE A 309 -74.79 -141.58 132.03
C PHE A 309 -74.89 -141.92 133.53
N PHE A 310 -75.36 -140.98 134.37
CA PHE A 310 -75.49 -141.23 135.81
C PHE A 310 -76.67 -142.13 136.19
N ASN A 311 -77.77 -142.08 135.46
CA ASN A 311 -78.96 -142.89 135.74
C ASN A 311 -78.86 -144.35 135.26
N THR A 312 -77.84 -144.69 134.48
CA THR A 312 -77.65 -146.07 134.00
C THR A 312 -76.91 -146.93 135.07
N PRO A 313 -77.47 -148.08 135.50
CA PRO A 313 -76.88 -148.94 136.53
C PRO A 313 -75.44 -149.38 136.22
N ARG A 314 -74.60 -149.48 137.27
CA ARG A 314 -73.17 -149.87 137.17
C ARG A 314 -73.05 -151.36 136.80
N GLY A 315 -73.01 -151.65 135.51
CA GLY A 315 -72.90 -153.00 134.94
C GLY A 315 -73.55 -153.16 133.57
N ASP A 316 -74.30 -152.16 133.08
CA ASP A 316 -74.97 -152.19 131.77
C ASP A 316 -74.04 -151.69 130.64
N SER A 317 -74.01 -152.44 129.54
CA SER A 317 -73.27 -152.13 128.31
C SER A 317 -73.63 -150.76 127.72
N LYS A 318 -74.87 -150.30 127.94
CA LYS A 318 -75.37 -149.00 127.43
C LYS A 318 -74.61 -147.79 127.96
N ARG A 319 -74.02 -147.90 129.15
CA ARG A 319 -73.25 -146.80 129.75
C ARG A 319 -71.98 -146.49 128.96
N PHE A 320 -71.37 -147.51 128.37
CA PHE A 320 -70.18 -147.38 127.53
C PHE A 320 -70.51 -146.69 126.19
N GLU A 321 -71.65 -147.04 125.59
CA GLU A 321 -72.14 -146.39 124.35
C GLU A 321 -72.44 -144.90 124.53
N ILE A 322 -73.06 -144.51 125.65
CA ILE A 322 -73.30 -143.08 125.97
C ILE A 322 -71.98 -142.31 126.10
N LEU A 323 -70.98 -142.90 126.75
CA LEU A 323 -69.67 -142.28 126.91
C LEU A 323 -68.93 -142.15 125.56
N GLN A 324 -69.05 -143.17 124.69
CA GLN A 324 -68.51 -143.13 123.32
C GLN A 324 -69.17 -142.02 122.49
N LEU A 325 -70.49 -141.84 122.63
CA LEU A 325 -71.22 -140.74 121.97
C LEU A 325 -70.77 -139.37 122.47
N MET A 326 -70.54 -139.22 123.78
CA MET A 326 -69.99 -137.97 124.35
C MET A 326 -68.59 -137.68 123.81
N ALA A 327 -67.71 -138.68 123.75
CA ALA A 327 -66.34 -138.53 123.25
C ALA A 327 -66.31 -138.09 121.78
N ASN A 328 -67.19 -138.64 120.94
CA ASN A 328 -67.28 -138.26 119.53
C ASN A 328 -67.85 -136.85 119.35
N MET A 329 -68.86 -136.46 120.13
CA MET A 329 -69.53 -135.17 119.97
C MET A 329 -68.72 -134.00 120.54
N LEU A 330 -68.03 -134.20 121.67
CA LEU A 330 -67.14 -133.21 122.27
C LEU A 330 -65.71 -133.24 121.70
N GLN A 331 -65.45 -134.11 120.72
CA GLN A 331 -64.13 -134.31 120.11
C GLN A 331 -63.03 -134.51 121.16
N TRP A 332 -63.28 -135.37 122.15
CA TRP A 332 -62.30 -135.65 123.20
C TRP A 332 -61.02 -136.24 122.61
N THR A 333 -59.89 -135.77 123.11
CA THR A 333 -58.57 -136.31 122.76
C THR A 333 -58.40 -137.72 123.32
N GLU A 334 -57.50 -138.51 122.73
CA GLU A 334 -57.27 -139.91 123.15
C GLU A 334 -56.93 -140.04 124.65
N GLU A 335 -56.18 -139.09 125.23
CA GLU A 335 -55.91 -139.05 126.68
C GLU A 335 -57.19 -138.86 127.52
N GLN A 336 -58.11 -138.01 127.06
CA GLN A 336 -59.37 -137.78 127.74
C GLN A 336 -60.23 -139.06 127.69
N LYS A 337 -60.27 -139.76 126.56
CA LYS A 337 -60.96 -141.06 126.43
C LYS A 337 -60.39 -142.13 127.37
N GLU A 338 -59.08 -142.11 127.63
CA GLU A 338 -58.44 -143.01 128.58
C GLU A 338 -58.90 -142.73 130.02
N GLN A 339 -58.94 -141.46 130.46
CA GLN A 339 -59.34 -141.08 131.83
C GLN A 339 -60.79 -141.46 132.18
N VAL A 340 -61.70 -141.44 131.20
CA VAL A 340 -63.10 -141.84 131.40
C VAL A 340 -63.33 -143.34 131.23
N GLY A 341 -62.28 -144.13 130.95
CA GLY A 341 -62.34 -145.59 130.93
C GLY A 341 -62.94 -146.20 129.65
N LEU A 342 -63.00 -145.44 128.56
CA LEU A 342 -63.39 -145.94 127.22
C LEU A 342 -62.32 -146.85 126.61
N ILE A 343 -61.06 -146.64 126.99
CA ILE A 343 -59.92 -147.44 126.52
C ILE A 343 -59.33 -148.14 127.74
N ARG A 344 -59.18 -149.48 127.69
CA ARG A 344 -58.46 -150.22 128.73
C ARG A 344 -56.97 -149.94 128.58
N LYS A 345 -56.34 -149.54 129.68
CA LYS A 345 -54.89 -149.36 129.79
C LYS A 345 -54.17 -150.65 129.38
N ALA A 346 -53.58 -150.65 128.18
CA ALA A 346 -52.59 -151.66 127.81
C ALA A 346 -51.33 -151.34 128.63
N ALA A 347 -50.81 -152.36 129.32
CA ALA A 347 -49.52 -152.28 129.99
C ALA A 347 -48.39 -152.02 129.00
#